data_AF-A0A0G1REK5-F1
#
_entry.id   AF-A0A0G1REK5-F1
#
_cell.length_a   1.000
_cell.length_b   1.000
_cell.length_c   1.000
_cell.angle_alpha   90.00
_cell.angle_beta   90.00
_cell.angle_gamma   90.00
#
_symmetry.space_group_name_H-M   'P 1'
#
loop_
_entity.id
_entity.type
_entity.pdbx_description
1 polymer ?
#
loop_
_entity_poly.entity_id
_entity_poly.type
_entity_poly.pdbx_seq_one_letter_code
_entity_poly.pdbx_strand_id
1 'polypeptide(L)'
;MLFGQAKSFGYNPAKDFTGYPHTDAAPAKNIANLTTSVAIPYPYPYDVKWVYKADRNLYARSRGGRPEIDRNDNKQVTASVIAVMHTSSRILYKGDQYIEIRTTGEGIAEIYQSGIKITGTWKKDPKRLDSKLYFFDQEGREIKFVPGQIWIEIVTS
;
A
#
# COMPACT_ATOMS: atom_id res chain seq x y z
N MET A 1 21.22 -3.92 -17.74
CA MET A 1 20.40 -2.88 -17.07
C MET A 1 19.01 -2.86 -17.69
N LEU A 2 17.96 -2.73 -16.87
CA LEU A 2 16.54 -2.78 -17.27
C LEU A 2 16.22 -1.88 -18.48
N PHE A 3 16.77 -0.67 -18.53
CA PHE A 3 16.59 0.28 -19.64
C PHE A 3 17.12 -0.23 -20.99
N GLY A 4 18.20 -1.00 -21.00
CA GLY A 4 18.75 -1.58 -22.22
C GLY A 4 17.82 -2.64 -22.81
N GLN A 5 17.27 -3.50 -21.96
CA GLN A 5 16.29 -4.51 -22.37
C GLN A 5 14.95 -3.89 -22.79
N ALA A 6 14.51 -2.83 -22.12
CA ALA A 6 13.28 -2.15 -22.49
C ALA A 6 13.34 -1.59 -23.92
N LYS A 7 14.49 -0.99 -24.28
CA LYS A 7 14.75 -0.51 -25.64
C LYS A 7 14.81 -1.66 -26.65
N SER A 8 15.48 -2.78 -26.33
CA SER A 8 15.58 -3.91 -27.27
C SER A 8 14.22 -4.56 -27.56
N PHE A 9 13.29 -4.51 -26.62
CA PHE A 9 11.91 -4.99 -26.81
C PHE A 9 10.94 -3.92 -27.36
N GLY A 10 11.43 -2.72 -27.68
CA GLY A 10 10.61 -1.65 -28.26
C GLY A 10 9.61 -1.02 -27.28
N TYR A 11 9.81 -1.14 -25.96
CA TYR A 11 8.96 -0.47 -25.00
C TYR A 11 9.15 1.05 -25.04
N ASN A 12 8.03 1.78 -25.01
CA ASN A 12 8.01 3.24 -24.98
C ASN A 12 8.46 3.75 -23.59
N PRO A 13 9.52 4.58 -23.50
CA PRO A 13 9.95 5.16 -22.23
C PRO A 13 9.11 6.36 -21.76
N ALA A 14 8.07 6.77 -22.51
CA ALA A 14 7.19 7.88 -22.15
C ALA A 14 6.54 7.68 -20.78
N LYS A 15 6.36 8.80 -20.05
CA LYS A 15 5.92 8.81 -18.65
C LYS A 15 4.59 9.55 -18.51
N ASP A 16 3.53 9.00 -19.07
CA ASP A 16 2.19 9.59 -18.97
C ASP A 16 1.43 9.05 -17.74
N PHE A 17 2.14 8.83 -16.62
CA PHE A 17 1.59 8.28 -15.40
C PHE A 17 1.21 9.40 -14.41
N THR A 18 -0.05 9.43 -14.01
CA THR A 18 -0.52 10.29 -12.92
C THR A 18 -0.51 9.49 -11.61
N GLY A 19 0.34 9.90 -10.67
CA GLY A 19 0.44 9.26 -9.36
C GLY A 19 -0.71 9.59 -8.41
N TYR A 20 -0.52 9.30 -7.13
CA TYR A 20 -1.43 9.72 -6.06
C TYR A 20 -1.30 11.23 -5.81
N PRO A 21 -2.40 11.93 -5.48
CA PRO A 21 -2.31 13.32 -5.06
C PRO A 21 -1.61 13.41 -3.70
N HIS A 22 -0.84 14.47 -3.49
CA HIS A 22 -0.09 14.68 -2.26
C HIS A 22 -0.51 15.96 -1.53
N THR A 23 -0.22 16.04 -0.25
CA THR A 23 -0.43 17.22 0.59
C THR A 23 0.65 17.35 1.66
N ASP A 24 1.12 18.57 1.89
CA ASP A 24 2.02 18.89 3.01
C ASP A 24 1.24 19.23 4.29
N ALA A 25 -0.07 19.44 4.18
CA ALA A 25 -0.93 19.68 5.33
C ALA A 25 -1.01 18.42 6.22
N ALA A 26 -0.71 18.59 7.50
CA ALA A 26 -0.88 17.52 8.48
C ALA A 26 -2.37 17.12 8.55
N PRO A 27 -2.69 15.82 8.55
CA PRO A 27 -4.08 15.40 8.63
C PRO A 27 -4.64 15.68 10.03
N ALA A 28 -5.96 15.92 10.11
CA ALA A 28 -6.64 16.14 11.38
C ALA A 28 -6.48 14.92 12.31
N LYS A 29 -6.07 15.17 13.56
CA LYS A 29 -5.88 14.14 14.58
C LYS A 29 -6.97 14.24 15.63
N ASN A 30 -7.56 13.11 15.99
CA ASN A 30 -8.49 12.98 17.10
C ASN A 30 -8.34 11.61 17.75
N ILE A 31 -8.89 11.44 18.95
CA ILE A 31 -8.71 10.20 19.74
C ILE A 31 -9.15 8.96 18.95
N ALA A 32 -10.18 9.06 18.10
CA ALA A 32 -10.72 7.93 17.36
C ALA A 32 -9.85 7.49 16.17
N ASN A 33 -8.97 8.35 15.65
CA ASN A 33 -8.14 8.04 14.50
C ASN A 33 -6.65 7.84 14.80
N LEU A 34 -6.20 8.12 16.02
CA LEU A 34 -4.80 7.92 16.42
C LEU A 34 -4.41 6.44 16.36
N THR A 35 -3.22 6.18 15.83
CA THR A 35 -2.65 4.84 15.79
C THR A 35 -1.12 4.89 15.85
N THR A 36 -0.54 3.93 16.58
CA THR A 36 0.90 3.78 16.73
C THR A 36 1.45 2.59 15.95
N SER A 37 0.57 1.73 15.41
CA SER A 37 1.00 0.59 14.59
C SER A 37 -0.09 0.05 13.67
N VAL A 38 0.33 -0.61 12.60
CA VAL A 38 -0.52 -1.40 11.69
C VAL A 38 -0.07 -2.85 11.78
N ALA A 39 -1.02 -3.78 11.93
CA ALA A 39 -0.75 -5.21 11.89
C ALA A 39 -1.41 -5.81 10.64
N ILE A 40 -0.63 -6.58 9.88
CA ILE A 40 -1.08 -7.26 8.66
C ILE A 40 -1.06 -8.76 8.96
N PRO A 41 -2.24 -9.40 9.07
CA PRO A 41 -2.38 -10.74 9.66
C PRO A 41 -2.08 -11.85 8.64
N TYR A 42 -0.97 -11.75 7.91
CA TYR A 42 -0.48 -12.88 7.15
C TYR A 42 -0.09 -14.05 8.07
N PRO A 43 -0.16 -15.30 7.60
CA PRO A 43 0.23 -16.45 8.42
C PRO A 43 1.67 -16.31 8.93
N TYR A 44 1.87 -16.56 10.23
CA TYR A 44 3.21 -16.65 10.80
C TYR A 44 4.05 -17.70 10.05
N PRO A 45 5.34 -17.44 9.74
CA PRO A 45 6.18 -16.32 10.21
C PRO A 45 6.20 -15.08 9.29
N TYR A 46 5.18 -14.92 8.43
CA TYR A 46 5.12 -13.85 7.44
C TYR A 46 4.21 -12.68 7.84
N ASP A 47 3.64 -12.72 9.05
CA ASP A 47 2.92 -11.59 9.63
C ASP A 47 3.78 -10.34 9.60
N VAL A 48 3.16 -9.21 9.26
CA VAL A 48 3.86 -7.94 9.12
C VAL A 48 3.31 -6.97 10.14
N LYS A 49 4.21 -6.17 10.72
CA LYS A 49 3.86 -5.05 11.57
C LYS A 49 4.60 -3.80 11.14
N TRP A 50 3.88 -2.69 11.12
CA TRP A 50 4.39 -1.36 10.91
C TRP A 50 4.27 -0.57 12.20
N VAL A 51 5.36 0.00 12.72
CA VAL A 51 5.34 0.82 13.94
C VAL A 51 5.62 2.27 13.58
N TYR A 52 4.71 3.16 13.96
CA TYR A 52 4.86 4.59 13.72
C TYR A 52 5.96 5.18 14.59
N LYS A 53 6.81 6.02 13.98
CA LYS A 53 7.94 6.74 14.58
C LYS A 53 7.67 8.24 14.41
N ALA A 54 7.10 8.85 15.45
CA ALA A 54 6.60 10.22 15.41
C ALA A 54 7.71 11.27 15.21
N ASP A 55 8.93 10.99 15.68
CA ASP A 55 10.13 11.78 15.51
C ASP A 55 10.52 11.97 14.04
N ARG A 56 10.21 10.97 13.19
CA ARG A 56 10.56 10.96 11.76
C ARG A 56 9.35 10.98 10.84
N ASN A 57 8.14 10.89 11.38
CA ASN A 57 6.90 10.76 10.62
C ASN A 57 6.91 9.57 9.64
N LEU A 58 7.43 8.43 10.08
CA LEU A 58 7.59 7.20 9.28
C LEU A 58 7.07 5.97 10.01
N TYR A 59 6.71 4.94 9.27
CA TYR A 59 6.39 3.61 9.77
C TYR A 59 7.56 2.67 9.51
N ALA A 60 8.01 1.95 10.53
CA ALA A 60 9.09 0.97 10.44
C ALA A 60 8.53 -0.46 10.35
N ARG A 61 8.99 -1.23 9.35
CA ARG A 61 8.48 -2.58 9.04
C ARG A 61 9.19 -3.67 9.82
N SER A 62 8.43 -4.63 10.29
CA SER A 62 8.92 -5.93 10.77
C SER A 62 8.13 -7.06 10.15
N ARG A 63 8.77 -8.21 9.93
CA ARG A 63 8.15 -9.45 9.47
C ARG A 63 8.53 -10.60 10.40
N GLY A 64 7.57 -11.42 10.81
CA GLY A 64 7.80 -12.54 11.73
C GLY A 64 8.45 -12.10 13.05
N GLY A 65 8.03 -10.92 13.54
CA GLY A 65 8.57 -10.32 14.76
C GLY A 65 9.96 -9.70 14.68
N ARG A 66 10.63 -9.71 13.51
CA ARG A 66 11.98 -9.12 13.34
C ARG A 66 11.96 -7.89 12.43
N PRO A 67 12.79 -6.86 12.69
CA PRO A 67 12.97 -5.74 11.76
C PRO A 67 13.28 -6.25 10.36
N GLU A 68 12.56 -5.76 9.36
CA GLU A 68 12.86 -6.10 7.97
C GLU A 68 13.95 -5.17 7.45
N ILE A 69 15.11 -5.73 7.11
CA ILE A 69 16.31 -4.98 6.70
C ILE A 69 16.48 -5.07 5.18
N ASP A 70 16.63 -3.92 4.52
CA ASP A 70 17.02 -3.86 3.12
C ASP A 70 18.50 -4.23 2.99
N ARG A 71 18.80 -5.23 2.15
CA ARG A 71 20.16 -5.74 1.97
C ARG A 71 21.08 -4.73 1.29
N ASN A 72 20.55 -3.79 0.52
CA ASN A 72 21.36 -2.86 -0.27
C ASN A 72 22.01 -1.76 0.57
N ASP A 73 21.34 -1.33 1.64
CA ASP A 73 21.82 -0.25 2.50
C ASP A 73 21.89 -0.62 4.00
N ASN A 74 21.49 -1.84 4.34
CA ASN A 74 21.46 -2.38 5.70
C ASN A 74 20.59 -1.56 6.67
N LYS A 75 19.57 -0.86 6.16
CA LYS A 75 18.60 -0.11 6.97
C LYS A 75 17.29 -0.86 7.07
N GLN A 76 16.55 -0.59 8.15
CA GLN A 76 15.20 -1.10 8.29
C GLN A 76 14.29 -0.46 7.23
N VAL A 77 13.45 -1.26 6.60
CA VAL A 77 12.42 -0.81 5.65
C VAL A 77 11.46 0.14 6.36
N THR A 78 11.24 1.31 5.74
CA THR A 78 10.30 2.32 6.24
C THR A 78 9.41 2.85 5.13
N ALA A 79 8.24 3.39 5.50
CA ALA A 79 7.34 4.07 4.58
C ALA A 79 6.61 5.21 5.31
N SER A 80 6.24 6.26 4.57
CA SER A 80 5.46 7.39 5.09
C SER A 80 3.96 7.09 5.12
N VAL A 81 3.50 6.26 4.17
CA VAL A 81 2.10 5.87 4.00
C VAL A 81 2.00 4.35 3.90
N ILE A 82 1.12 3.76 4.70
CA ILE A 82 0.70 2.36 4.56
C ILE A 82 -0.76 2.34 4.11
N ALA A 83 -1.02 1.81 2.93
CA ALA A 83 -2.37 1.61 2.40
C ALA A 83 -2.73 0.13 2.48
N VAL A 84 -3.68 -0.22 3.33
CA VAL A 84 -4.20 -1.59 3.44
C VAL A 84 -5.42 -1.71 2.52
N MET A 85 -5.31 -2.60 1.54
CA MET A 85 -6.33 -2.91 0.55
C MET A 85 -6.98 -4.24 0.92
N HIS A 86 -8.25 -4.20 1.33
CA HIS A 86 -9.03 -5.41 1.59
C HIS A 86 -9.71 -5.88 0.30
N THR A 87 -9.45 -7.11 -0.10
CA THR A 87 -10.03 -7.70 -1.31
C THR A 87 -10.34 -9.18 -1.11
N SER A 88 -10.87 -9.82 -2.15
CA SER A 88 -11.20 -11.24 -2.16
C SER A 88 -10.13 -12.04 -2.92
N SER A 89 -9.91 -13.28 -2.49
CA SER A 89 -9.14 -14.26 -3.24
C SER A 89 -9.94 -15.54 -3.49
N ARG A 90 -9.58 -16.30 -4.52
CA ARG A 90 -10.10 -17.64 -4.76
C ARG A 90 -8.99 -18.59 -5.19
N ILE A 91 -9.17 -19.88 -4.93
CA ILE A 91 -8.31 -20.92 -5.52
C ILE A 91 -8.58 -20.96 -7.03
N LEU A 92 -7.52 -21.00 -7.84
CA LEU A 92 -7.65 -20.95 -9.29
C LEU A 92 -8.34 -22.21 -9.85
N TYR A 93 -7.91 -23.40 -9.40
CA TYR A 93 -8.48 -24.71 -9.73
C TYR A 93 -8.50 -25.64 -8.52
N LYS A 94 -9.48 -26.55 -8.43
CA LYS A 94 -9.58 -27.51 -7.33
C LYS A 94 -8.35 -28.43 -7.32
N GLY A 95 -7.62 -28.45 -6.20
CA GLY A 95 -6.39 -29.24 -6.02
C GLY A 95 -5.10 -28.46 -6.27
N ASP A 96 -5.20 -27.18 -6.64
CA ASP A 96 -4.07 -26.31 -6.88
C ASP A 96 -3.71 -25.46 -5.63
N GLN A 97 -2.48 -24.97 -5.57
CA GLN A 97 -1.97 -24.10 -4.49
C GLN A 97 -1.98 -22.62 -4.86
N TYR A 98 -2.30 -22.28 -6.12
CA TYR A 98 -2.37 -20.90 -6.58
C TYR A 98 -3.71 -20.24 -6.25
N ILE A 99 -3.61 -19.01 -5.74
CA ILE A 99 -4.76 -18.12 -5.54
C ILE A 99 -4.78 -17.02 -6.60
N GLU A 100 -5.98 -16.70 -7.06
CA GLU A 100 -6.25 -15.45 -7.78
C GLU A 100 -6.71 -14.40 -6.77
N ILE A 101 -6.07 -13.23 -6.80
CA ILE A 101 -6.44 -12.07 -5.98
C ILE A 101 -7.16 -11.07 -6.88
N ARG A 102 -8.33 -10.60 -6.44
CA ARG A 102 -9.05 -9.55 -7.16
C ARG A 102 -8.36 -8.20 -6.98
N THR A 103 -7.82 -7.65 -8.06
CA THR A 103 -7.07 -6.38 -8.06
C THR A 103 -7.80 -5.22 -8.75
N THR A 104 -8.96 -5.47 -9.36
CA THR A 104 -9.84 -4.47 -10.00
C THR A 104 -11.23 -4.45 -9.36
N GLY A 105 -12.02 -3.42 -9.64
CA GLY A 105 -13.29 -3.13 -8.96
C GLY A 105 -13.07 -2.22 -7.76
N GLU A 106 -13.77 -2.47 -6.67
CA GLU A 106 -13.68 -1.67 -5.44
C GLU A 106 -13.68 -2.53 -4.17
N GLY A 107 -13.30 -1.94 -3.05
CA GLY A 107 -13.33 -2.59 -1.74
C GLY A 107 -12.89 -1.66 -0.61
N ILE A 108 -12.83 -2.18 0.62
CA ILE A 108 -12.46 -1.41 1.81
C ILE A 108 -10.96 -1.09 1.78
N ALA A 109 -10.63 0.14 2.14
CA ALA A 109 -9.25 0.56 2.35
C ALA A 109 -9.05 1.18 3.73
N GLU A 110 -7.86 0.98 4.29
CA GLU A 110 -7.39 1.73 5.44
C GLU A 110 -6.05 2.39 5.10
N ILE A 111 -5.98 3.71 5.25
CA ILE A 111 -4.76 4.47 4.99
C ILE A 111 -4.17 4.92 6.31
N TYR A 112 -2.90 4.62 6.51
CA TYR A 112 -2.14 5.00 7.68
C TYR A 112 -1.05 5.97 7.27
N GLN A 113 -1.13 7.19 7.78
CA GLN A 113 -0.13 8.23 7.56
C GLN A 113 -0.10 9.18 8.76
N SER A 114 1.08 9.70 9.10
CA SER A 114 1.25 10.66 10.20
C SER A 114 0.64 10.28 11.56
N GLY A 115 0.66 8.98 11.86
CA GLY A 115 0.17 8.43 13.14
C GLY A 115 -1.35 8.42 13.27
N ILE A 116 -2.06 8.50 12.14
CA ILE A 116 -3.50 8.34 12.10
C ILE A 116 -3.92 7.21 11.15
N LYS A 117 -5.17 6.76 11.29
CA LYS A 117 -5.88 5.90 10.35
C LYS A 117 -6.99 6.67 9.66
N ILE A 118 -7.12 6.51 8.35
CA ILE A 118 -8.24 6.98 7.54
C ILE A 118 -8.90 5.74 6.95
N THR A 119 -10.17 5.53 7.26
CA THR A 119 -10.97 4.46 6.63
C THR A 119 -11.59 4.99 5.34
N GLY A 120 -11.66 4.15 4.32
CA GLY A 120 -12.11 4.56 3.00
C GLY A 120 -12.35 3.38 2.06
N THR A 121 -12.28 3.65 0.76
CA THR A 121 -12.41 2.63 -0.29
C THR A 121 -11.27 2.69 -1.27
N TRP A 122 -10.85 1.55 -1.81
CA TRP A 122 -10.02 1.50 -3.00
C TRP A 122 -10.89 1.28 -4.22
N LYS A 123 -10.49 1.81 -5.38
CA LYS A 123 -11.14 1.55 -6.68
C LYS A 123 -10.12 1.43 -7.80
N LYS A 124 -10.35 0.53 -8.75
CA LYS A 124 -9.59 0.42 -10.01
C LYS A 124 -10.54 -0.07 -11.10
N ASP A 125 -10.71 0.71 -12.16
CA ASP A 125 -11.68 0.39 -13.22
C ASP A 125 -11.28 -0.88 -13.99
N PRO A 126 -12.07 -1.96 -13.95
CA PRO A 126 -11.76 -3.20 -14.66
C PRO A 126 -11.84 -3.06 -16.19
N LYS A 127 -12.49 -2.03 -16.72
CA LYS A 127 -12.66 -1.79 -18.17
C LYS A 127 -11.50 -1.00 -18.77
N ARG A 128 -10.66 -0.38 -17.94
CA ARG A 128 -9.57 0.50 -18.34
C ARG A 128 -8.23 -0.05 -17.90
N LEU A 129 -7.45 -0.56 -18.85
CA LEU A 129 -6.10 -1.09 -18.59
C LEU A 129 -5.16 -0.04 -17.98
N ASP A 130 -5.37 1.24 -18.32
CA ASP A 130 -4.61 2.39 -17.84
C ASP A 130 -5.14 2.95 -16.50
N SER A 131 -6.24 2.40 -15.96
CA SER A 131 -6.76 2.86 -14.67
C SER A 131 -5.73 2.57 -13.58
N LYS A 132 -5.31 3.61 -12.85
CA LYS A 132 -4.59 3.41 -11.60
C LYS A 132 -5.50 2.85 -10.50
N LEU A 133 -4.89 2.44 -9.39
CA LEU A 133 -5.58 2.19 -8.13
C LEU A 133 -5.82 3.55 -7.46
N TYR A 134 -7.04 3.80 -7.00
CA TYR A 134 -7.45 5.01 -6.29
C TYR A 134 -7.80 4.67 -4.85
N PHE A 135 -7.65 5.63 -3.95
CA PHE A 135 -8.09 5.54 -2.56
C PHE A 135 -8.95 6.76 -2.22
N PHE A 136 -10.17 6.52 -1.74
CA PHE A 136 -11.15 7.56 -1.40
C PHE A 136 -11.47 7.54 0.09
N ASP A 137 -11.67 8.70 0.68
CA ASP A 137 -12.20 8.83 2.04
C ASP A 137 -13.70 8.48 2.10
N GLN A 138 -14.30 8.60 3.28
CA GLN A 138 -15.71 8.31 3.50
C GLN A 138 -16.64 9.33 2.80
N GLU A 139 -16.12 10.52 2.48
CA GLU A 139 -16.83 11.56 1.73
C GLU A 139 -16.66 11.40 0.21
N GLY A 140 -15.94 10.37 -0.26
CA GLY A 140 -15.74 10.09 -1.69
C GLY A 140 -14.66 10.96 -2.35
N ARG A 141 -13.85 11.67 -1.58
CA ARG A 141 -12.72 12.47 -2.10
C ARG A 141 -11.47 11.61 -2.17
N GLU A 142 -10.66 11.79 -3.21
CA GLU A 142 -9.39 11.06 -3.31
C GLU A 142 -8.47 11.49 -2.15
N ILE A 143 -8.00 10.50 -1.39
CA ILE A 143 -7.13 10.73 -0.24
C ILE A 143 -5.81 11.28 -0.73
N LYS A 144 -5.42 12.44 -0.20
CA LYS A 144 -4.09 13.02 -0.44
C LYS A 144 -3.08 12.38 0.51
N PHE A 145 -2.01 11.84 -0.07
CA PHE A 145 -0.93 11.21 0.67
C PHE A 145 0.10 12.22 1.15
N VAL A 146 0.68 11.98 2.32
CA VAL A 146 1.88 12.73 2.73
C VAL A 146 3.05 12.33 1.82
N PRO A 147 3.98 13.26 1.50
CA PRO A 147 5.15 12.94 0.69
C PRO A 147 5.99 11.81 1.29
N GLY A 148 6.46 10.91 0.43
CA GLY A 148 7.39 9.85 0.80
C GLY A 148 7.01 8.50 0.21
N GLN A 149 7.61 7.45 0.76
CA GLN A 149 7.38 6.09 0.27
C GLN A 149 5.99 5.61 0.69
N ILE A 150 5.26 5.06 -0.27
CA ILE A 150 3.93 4.48 -0.08
C ILE A 150 4.07 2.96 -0.18
N TRP A 151 3.55 2.25 0.81
CA TRP A 151 3.47 0.80 0.81
C TRP A 151 2.01 0.36 0.74
N ILE A 152 1.69 -0.55 -0.19
CA ILE A 152 0.34 -1.11 -0.32
C ILE A 152 0.36 -2.55 0.18
N GLU A 153 -0.39 -2.83 1.24
CA GLU A 153 -0.60 -4.17 1.78
C GLU A 153 -1.91 -4.72 1.23
N ILE A 154 -1.92 -5.93 0.70
CA ILE A 154 -3.14 -6.56 0.18
C ILE A 154 -3.57 -7.66 1.15
N VAL A 155 -4.72 -7.48 1.79
CA VAL A 155 -5.28 -8.45 2.73
C VAL A 155 -6.50 -9.08 2.09
N THR A 156 -6.51 -10.41 2.06
CA THR A 156 -7.63 -11.18 1.52
C THR A 156 -8.44 -11.83 2.62
N SER A 157 -9.74 -11.93 2.38
CA SER A 157 -10.69 -12.74 3.15
C SER A 157 -11.27 -13.85 2.28
#